data_AF-A0A7J4UD13-F1
#
_entry.id   AF-A0A7J4UD13-F1
#
_cell.length_a   1.000
_cell.length_b   1.000
_cell.length_c   1.000
_cell.angle_alpha   90.00
_cell.angle_beta   90.00
_cell.angle_gamma   90.00
#
_symmetry.space_group_name_H-M   'P 1'
#
loop_
_entity.id
_entity.type
_entity.pdbx_description
1 polymer ?
#
loop_
_entity_poly.entity_id
_entity_poly.type
_entity_poly.pdbx_seq_one_letter_code
_entity_poly.pdbx_strand_id
1 'polypeptide(L)'
;MAKRLSAEIKEKITLLYDNGNGLDISKIAQQIGVSYQAIYSLTRIKQRTNPETGKLFESRNEYNDYLIRQRTNPETGKLFESRNEYKDYHIRQRTNPETGKLFASENEYNDYLIRQRTNPETGKLFASQNEYDDYHIRQRTNPKTRKLFASRTEYNDYHERQRTSRPENQELSDLIKKRLKELGRNQSWLAEEIEVTKQRVSQYVQGKSFPKEDVLQKLYSSLEVPYKTLEDFLDDRNTE
;
A
#
# COMPACT_ATOMS: atom_id res chain seq x y z
N MET A 1 23.54 21.79 1.15
CA MET A 1 22.34 20.94 1.25
C MET A 1 22.68 19.68 2.04
N ALA A 2 22.11 19.48 3.23
CA ALA A 2 22.34 18.25 3.98
C ALA A 2 21.61 17.09 3.28
N LYS A 3 22.38 16.17 2.67
CA LYS A 3 21.86 14.99 1.99
C LYS A 3 21.08 14.15 3.02
N ARG A 4 19.77 13.96 2.82
CA ARG A 4 18.95 13.13 3.71
C ARG A 4 19.45 11.69 3.57
N LEU A 5 19.90 11.08 4.67
CA LEU A 5 20.35 9.68 4.67
C LEU A 5 19.22 8.76 4.17
N SER A 6 19.55 7.83 3.27
CA SER A 6 18.61 6.79 2.80
C SER A 6 18.23 5.85 3.95
N ALA A 7 17.13 5.10 3.78
CA ALA A 7 16.68 4.12 4.77
C ALA A 7 17.74 3.03 5.00
N GLU A 8 18.30 2.49 3.92
CA GLU A 8 19.37 1.47 3.94
C GLU A 8 20.60 1.93 4.73
N ILE A 9 21.04 3.18 4.53
CA ILE A 9 22.18 3.73 5.25
C ILE A 9 21.88 3.84 6.76
N LYS A 10 20.66 4.23 7.14
CA LYS A 10 20.26 4.31 8.56
C LYS A 10 20.19 2.95 9.22
N GLU A 11 19.70 1.93 8.51
CA GLU A 11 19.65 0.56 8.99
C GLU A 11 21.06 -0.02 9.17
N LYS A 12 21.95 0.23 8.22
CA LYS A 12 23.36 -0.18 8.33
C LYS A 12 24.08 0.50 9.50
N ILE A 13 23.88 1.81 9.69
CA ILE A 13 24.40 2.54 10.86
C ILE A 13 23.86 1.93 12.16
N THR A 14 22.58 1.59 12.18
CA THR A 14 21.88 0.99 13.32
C THR A 14 22.46 -0.37 13.69
N LEU A 15 22.61 -1.28 12.72
CA LEU A 15 23.21 -2.60 12.93
C LEU A 15 24.65 -2.51 13.44
N LEU A 16 25.45 -1.61 12.84
CA LEU A 16 26.83 -1.39 13.27
C LEU A 16 26.92 -0.82 14.69
N TYR A 17 25.96 0.01 15.10
CA TYR A 17 25.94 0.57 16.44
C TYR A 17 25.48 -0.46 17.50
N ASP A 18 24.48 -1.28 17.17
CA ASP A 18 23.85 -2.20 18.13
C ASP A 18 24.66 -3.50 18.37
N ASN A 19 25.45 -3.97 17.40
CA ASN A 19 26.12 -5.28 17.42
C ASN A 19 27.41 -5.38 18.28
N GLY A 20 27.61 -4.56 19.31
CA GLY A 20 28.77 -4.76 20.21
C GLY A 20 29.10 -3.64 21.19
N ASN A 21 28.22 -3.38 22.16
CA ASN A 21 28.45 -2.39 23.23
C ASN A 21 28.69 -0.93 22.75
N GLY A 22 28.13 -0.54 21.60
CA GLY A 22 28.26 0.82 21.05
C GLY A 22 29.62 1.07 20.41
N LEU A 23 29.81 0.60 19.18
CA LEU A 23 30.96 0.96 18.34
C LEU A 23 31.11 2.48 18.22
N ASP A 24 32.36 2.98 18.23
CA ASP A 24 32.70 4.40 18.12
C ASP A 24 32.06 5.02 16.87
N ILE A 25 31.19 6.01 17.11
CA ILE A 25 30.44 6.81 16.12
C ILE A 25 31.36 7.30 14.99
N SER A 26 32.62 7.60 15.31
CA SER A 26 33.64 8.07 14.36
C SER A 26 34.06 6.98 13.37
N LYS A 27 34.17 5.73 13.82
CA LYS A 27 34.51 4.58 12.97
C LYS A 27 33.34 4.19 12.06
N ILE A 28 32.11 4.24 12.59
CA ILE A 28 30.90 4.04 11.77
C ILE A 28 30.81 5.12 10.69
N ALA A 29 31.16 6.38 11.02
CA ALA A 29 31.18 7.49 10.05
C ALA A 29 32.14 7.25 8.90
N GLN A 30 33.35 6.81 9.21
CA GLN A 30 34.38 6.48 8.21
C GLN A 30 33.98 5.28 7.36
N GLN A 31 33.47 4.20 7.97
CA GLN A 31 33.10 2.96 7.28
C GLN A 31 31.89 3.13 6.34
N ILE A 32 30.94 3.99 6.71
CA ILE A 32 29.73 4.24 5.92
C ILE A 32 29.90 5.42 4.95
N GLY A 33 30.92 6.26 5.15
CA GLY A 33 31.16 7.44 4.31
C GLY A 33 30.15 8.56 4.56
N VAL A 34 29.69 8.73 5.80
CA VAL A 34 28.72 9.76 6.19
C VAL A 34 29.27 10.66 7.29
N SER A 35 28.75 11.87 7.43
CA SER A 35 29.22 12.79 8.46
C SER A 35 29.00 12.22 9.86
N TYR A 36 29.99 12.41 10.74
CA TYR A 36 29.88 12.12 12.17
C TYR A 36 28.57 12.63 12.78
N GLN A 37 28.20 13.88 12.48
CA GLN A 37 26.98 14.52 13.01
C GLN A 37 25.69 13.77 12.65
N ALA A 38 25.64 13.14 11.47
CA ALA A 38 24.47 12.39 11.03
C ALA A 38 24.33 11.07 11.80
N ILE A 39 25.44 10.38 12.07
CA ILE A 39 25.44 9.17 12.92
C ILE A 39 25.18 9.56 14.36
N TYR A 40 25.89 10.55 14.89
CA TYR A 40 25.71 11.07 16.25
C TYR A 40 24.25 11.43 16.52
N SER A 41 23.60 12.13 15.59
CA SER A 41 22.18 12.48 15.72
C SER A 41 21.29 11.25 15.76
N LEU A 42 21.58 10.20 14.96
CA LEU A 42 20.81 8.96 14.90
C LEU A 42 20.99 8.12 16.16
N THR A 43 22.24 7.86 16.56
CA THR A 43 22.59 7.04 17.73
C THR A 43 22.18 7.71 19.03
N ARG A 44 22.26 9.04 19.12
CA ARG A 44 21.76 9.80 20.28
C ARG A 44 20.25 9.67 20.46
N ILE A 45 19.47 9.54 19.39
CA ILE A 45 18.02 9.28 19.52
C ILE A 45 17.79 7.91 20.13
N LYS A 46 18.54 6.91 19.69
CA LYS A 46 18.54 5.58 20.29
C LYS A 46 19.06 5.54 21.72
N GLN A 47 19.72 6.57 22.22
CA GLN A 47 20.09 6.67 23.64
C GLN A 47 19.02 7.40 24.48
N ARG A 48 17.97 7.96 23.86
CA ARG A 48 16.88 8.61 24.58
C ARG A 48 15.84 7.59 24.94
N THR A 49 15.51 7.53 26.22
CA THR A 49 14.40 6.73 26.73
C THR A 49 13.07 7.41 26.42
N ASN A 50 12.18 6.67 25.80
CA ASN A 50 10.77 7.01 25.66
C ASN A 50 10.11 6.89 27.05
N PRO A 51 9.62 8.00 27.62
CA PRO A 51 9.04 7.98 28.95
C PRO A 51 7.71 7.20 29.03
N GLU A 52 7.02 7.00 27.90
CA GLU A 52 5.76 6.24 27.85
C GLU A 52 6.01 4.73 27.95
N THR A 53 7.15 4.23 27.45
CA THR A 53 7.42 2.79 27.37
C THR A 53 8.60 2.34 28.23
N GLY A 54 9.41 3.27 28.73
CA GLY A 54 10.66 3.00 29.42
C GLY A 54 11.77 2.43 28.51
N LYS A 55 11.52 2.32 27.19
CA LYS A 55 12.47 1.79 26.20
C LYS A 55 13.12 2.92 25.41
N LEU A 56 14.24 2.63 24.75
CA LEU A 56 14.91 3.58 23.87
C LEU A 56 14.09 3.82 22.58
N PHE A 57 14.14 5.02 22.01
CA PHE A 57 13.52 5.28 20.70
C PHE A 57 14.28 4.53 19.58
N GLU A 58 13.57 3.77 18.77
CA GLU A 58 14.10 2.96 17.67
C GLU A 58 14.47 3.83 16.46
N SER A 59 13.83 5.00 16.29
CA SER A 59 14.10 5.88 15.15
C SER A 59 13.82 7.36 15.39
N ARG A 60 14.32 8.22 14.47
CA ARG A 60 13.98 9.65 14.44
C ARG A 60 12.49 9.90 14.21
N ASN A 61 11.84 9.04 13.43
CA ASN A 61 10.40 9.20 13.16
C ASN A 61 9.61 8.95 14.42
N GLU A 62 9.89 7.84 15.11
CA GLU A 62 9.25 7.52 16.39
C GLU A 62 9.46 8.64 17.43
N TYR A 63 10.70 9.15 17.54
CA TYR A 63 11.00 10.27 18.42
C TYR A 63 10.23 11.55 18.05
N ASN A 64 10.11 11.87 16.75
CA ASN A 64 9.33 13.02 16.30
C ASN A 64 7.83 12.82 16.56
N ASP A 65 7.32 11.60 16.39
CA ASP A 65 5.91 11.27 16.64
C ASP A 65 5.60 11.38 18.14
N TYR A 66 6.51 10.93 19.00
CA TYR A 66 6.45 11.21 20.43
C TYR A 66 6.40 12.72 20.71
N LEU A 67 7.33 13.51 20.15
CA LEU A 67 7.34 14.96 20.36
C LEU A 67 6.05 15.66 19.91
N ILE A 68 5.42 15.16 18.85
CA ILE A 68 4.13 15.67 18.40
C ILE A 68 3.05 15.34 19.42
N ARG A 69 3.05 14.10 19.94
CA ARG A 69 2.15 13.69 21.01
C ARG A 69 2.35 14.46 22.32
N GLN A 70 3.50 15.11 22.51
CA GLN A 70 3.71 16.02 23.65
C GLN A 70 3.21 17.46 23.41
N ARG A 71 2.62 17.75 22.24
CA ARG A 71 2.04 19.07 21.95
C ARG A 71 0.56 19.07 22.31
N THR A 72 0.10 20.15 22.92
CA THR A 72 -1.31 20.39 23.17
C THR A 72 -2.03 20.79 21.88
N ASN A 73 -3.09 20.08 21.55
CA ASN A 73 -4.09 20.45 20.57
C ASN A 73 -4.92 21.63 21.11
N PRO A 74 -4.86 22.82 20.48
CA PRO A 74 -5.59 24.00 20.94
C PRO A 74 -7.12 23.86 20.89
N GLU A 75 -7.66 22.99 20.04
CA GLU A 75 -9.11 22.78 19.93
C GLU A 75 -9.67 21.97 21.10
N THR A 76 -8.89 21.01 21.61
CA THR A 76 -9.35 20.06 22.64
C THR A 76 -8.75 20.30 24.01
N GLY A 77 -7.67 21.10 24.10
CA GLY A 77 -6.87 21.27 25.32
C GLY A 77 -6.08 20.02 25.73
N LYS A 78 -6.19 18.93 24.96
CA LYS A 78 -5.48 17.66 25.18
C LYS A 78 -4.23 17.58 24.33
N LEU A 79 -3.37 16.62 24.61
CA LEU A 79 -2.26 16.28 23.74
C LEU A 79 -2.75 15.71 22.40
N PHE A 80 -2.01 15.95 21.30
CA PHE A 80 -2.27 15.24 20.04
C PHE A 80 -2.05 13.73 20.21
N GLU A 81 -2.92 12.91 19.66
CA GLU A 81 -2.85 11.44 19.70
C GLU A 81 -1.93 10.90 18.61
N SER A 82 -1.77 11.63 17.50
CA SER A 82 -0.90 11.21 16.40
C SER A 82 -0.34 12.37 15.57
N ARG A 83 0.67 12.04 14.75
CA ARG A 83 1.19 12.96 13.73
C ARG A 83 0.16 13.33 12.66
N ASN A 84 -0.76 12.42 12.33
CA ASN A 84 -1.79 12.70 11.34
C ASN A 84 -2.82 13.69 11.91
N GLU A 85 -3.27 13.47 13.14
CA GLU A 85 -4.15 14.44 13.83
C GLU A 85 -3.51 15.83 13.90
N TYR A 86 -2.22 15.90 14.24
CA TYR A 86 -1.47 17.17 14.25
C TYR A 86 -1.48 17.86 12.88
N LYS A 87 -1.26 17.12 11.80
CA LYS A 87 -1.32 17.68 10.44
C LYS A 87 -2.73 18.14 10.08
N ASP A 88 -3.73 17.31 10.35
CA ASP A 88 -5.13 17.62 10.07
C ASP A 88 -5.54 18.90 10.79
N TYR A 89 -5.20 19.04 12.07
CA TYR A 89 -5.41 20.29 12.81
C TYR A 89 -4.83 21.50 12.06
N HIS A 90 -3.58 21.44 11.63
CA HIS A 90 -2.93 22.55 10.89
C HIS A 90 -3.56 22.82 9.54
N ILE A 91 -4.08 21.80 8.87
CA ILE A 91 -4.86 21.99 7.64
C ILE A 91 -6.19 22.68 7.95
N ARG A 92 -6.87 22.29 9.03
CA ARG A 92 -8.10 22.94 9.47
C ARG A 92 -7.92 24.38 9.91
N GLN A 93 -6.70 24.83 10.19
CA GLN A 93 -6.43 26.25 10.44
C GLN A 93 -6.24 27.07 9.15
N ARG A 94 -6.29 26.44 7.96
CA ARG A 94 -6.14 27.13 6.68
C ARG A 94 -7.51 27.49 6.12
N THR A 95 -7.66 28.72 5.64
CA THR A 95 -8.85 29.16 4.91
C THR A 95 -8.82 28.63 3.48
N ASN A 96 -9.90 27.98 3.07
CA ASN A 96 -10.21 27.62 1.70
C ASN A 96 -10.60 28.89 0.93
N PRO A 97 -9.80 29.33 -0.05
CA PRO A 97 -10.07 30.57 -0.79
C PRO A 97 -11.35 30.53 -1.62
N GLU A 98 -11.83 29.34 -2.00
CA GLU A 98 -13.04 29.19 -2.82
C GLU A 98 -14.32 29.36 -1.99
N THR A 99 -14.29 28.97 -0.71
CA THR A 99 -15.47 28.97 0.15
C THR A 99 -15.41 30.04 1.24
N GLY A 100 -14.24 30.64 1.49
CA GLY A 100 -13.98 31.55 2.59
C GLY A 100 -14.01 30.90 3.97
N LYS A 101 -14.22 29.57 4.05
CA LYS A 101 -14.26 28.79 5.30
C LYS A 101 -12.92 28.10 5.52
N LEU A 102 -12.68 27.60 6.72
CA LEU A 102 -11.55 26.72 6.99
C LEU A 102 -11.72 25.36 6.27
N PHE A 103 -10.63 24.73 5.86
CA PHE A 103 -10.66 23.35 5.35
C PHE A 103 -11.13 22.40 6.45
N ALA A 104 -11.93 21.40 6.11
CA ALA A 104 -12.41 20.39 7.06
C ALA A 104 -11.43 19.21 7.23
N SER A 105 -10.57 18.94 6.25
CA SER A 105 -9.62 17.80 6.27
C SER A 105 -8.42 17.99 5.32
N GLU A 106 -7.38 17.17 5.48
CA GLU A 106 -6.26 17.07 4.52
C GLU A 106 -6.75 16.71 3.09
N ASN A 107 -7.77 15.85 2.97
CA ASN A 107 -8.33 15.47 1.68
C ASN A 107 -8.97 16.67 0.96
N GLU A 108 -9.80 17.45 1.65
CA GLU A 108 -10.41 18.64 1.06
C GLU A 108 -9.34 19.65 0.60
N TYR A 109 -8.29 19.83 1.40
CA TYR A 109 -7.17 20.70 1.04
C TYR A 109 -6.44 20.20 -0.22
N ASN A 110 -6.20 18.90 -0.32
CA ASN A 110 -5.57 18.30 -1.50
C ASN A 110 -6.47 18.44 -2.74
N ASP A 111 -7.77 18.21 -2.62
CA ASP A 111 -8.73 18.40 -3.70
C ASP A 111 -8.72 19.85 -4.19
N TYR A 112 -8.69 20.82 -3.28
CA TYR A 112 -8.49 22.23 -3.62
C TYR A 112 -7.19 22.45 -4.39
N LEU A 113 -6.06 21.93 -3.92
CA LEU A 113 -4.77 22.08 -4.61
C LEU A 113 -4.80 21.48 -6.02
N ILE A 114 -5.50 20.37 -6.23
CA ILE A 114 -5.69 19.80 -7.57
C ILE A 114 -6.51 20.74 -8.44
N ARG A 115 -7.57 21.34 -7.89
CA ARG A 115 -8.39 22.30 -8.62
C ARG A 115 -7.64 23.58 -9.01
N GLN A 116 -6.48 23.84 -8.40
CA GLN A 116 -5.59 24.92 -8.82
C GLN A 116 -4.59 24.51 -9.92
N ARG A 117 -4.63 23.25 -10.41
CA ARG A 117 -3.75 22.77 -11.49
C ARG A 117 -4.47 22.86 -12.83
N THR A 118 -3.75 23.30 -13.86
CA THR A 118 -4.25 23.35 -15.23
C THR A 118 -4.17 21.98 -15.90
N ASN A 119 -5.28 21.52 -16.45
CA ASN A 119 -5.36 20.40 -17.37
C ASN A 119 -4.73 20.83 -18.71
N PRO A 120 -3.65 20.16 -19.16
CA PRO A 120 -2.94 20.55 -20.37
C PRO A 120 -3.73 20.29 -21.66
N GLU A 121 -4.73 19.40 -21.66
CA GLU A 121 -5.54 19.11 -22.84
C GLU A 121 -6.60 20.18 -23.09
N THR A 122 -7.18 20.72 -22.02
CA THR A 122 -8.29 21.69 -22.11
C THR A 122 -7.86 23.13 -21.89
N GLY A 123 -6.66 23.34 -21.33
CA GLY A 123 -6.17 24.64 -20.88
C GLY A 123 -6.94 25.19 -19.67
N LYS A 124 -7.86 24.42 -19.08
CA LYS A 124 -8.68 24.80 -17.93
C LYS A 124 -8.14 24.15 -16.67
N LEU A 125 -8.47 24.69 -15.50
CA LEU A 125 -8.21 24.04 -14.23
C LEU A 125 -8.98 22.72 -14.12
N PHE A 126 -8.41 21.72 -13.42
CA PHE A 126 -9.17 20.51 -13.06
C PHE A 126 -10.33 20.90 -12.13
N ALA A 127 -11.50 20.29 -12.32
CA ALA A 127 -12.67 20.53 -11.47
C ALA A 127 -12.68 19.65 -10.21
N SER A 128 -11.90 18.56 -10.18
CA SER A 128 -11.80 17.65 -9.03
C SER A 128 -10.56 16.75 -9.09
N GLN A 129 -10.25 16.07 -7.98
CA GLN A 129 -9.26 14.99 -7.92
C GLN A 129 -9.58 13.84 -8.89
N ASN A 130 -10.85 13.45 -9.00
CA ASN A 130 -11.26 12.39 -9.92
C ASN A 130 -10.95 12.74 -11.39
N GLU A 131 -11.19 13.98 -11.80
CA GLU A 131 -10.86 14.43 -13.16
C GLU A 131 -9.35 14.41 -13.40
N TYR A 132 -8.55 14.84 -12.41
CA TYR A 132 -7.10 14.80 -12.47
C TYR A 132 -6.56 13.36 -12.62
N ASP A 133 -7.11 12.43 -11.84
CA ASP A 133 -6.74 11.02 -11.90
C ASP A 133 -7.13 10.39 -13.24
N ASP A 134 -8.34 10.68 -13.72
CA ASP A 134 -8.82 10.22 -15.01
C ASP A 134 -7.92 10.70 -16.16
N TYR A 135 -7.51 11.97 -16.13
CA TYR A 135 -6.54 12.52 -17.08
C TYR A 135 -5.23 11.72 -17.04
N HIS A 136 -4.64 11.50 -15.86
CA HIS A 136 -3.37 10.76 -15.72
C HIS A 136 -3.48 9.32 -16.21
N ILE A 137 -4.65 8.71 -16.08
CA ILE A 137 -4.90 7.35 -16.53
C ILE A 137 -5.00 7.28 -18.04
N ARG A 138 -5.61 8.29 -18.67
CA ARG A 138 -5.60 8.39 -20.13
C ARG A 138 -4.19 8.53 -20.68
N GLN A 139 -3.29 9.23 -19.98
CA GLN A 139 -1.88 9.32 -20.36
C GLN A 139 -1.09 8.00 -20.23
N ARG A 140 -1.70 6.89 -19.78
CA ARG A 140 -1.06 5.57 -19.75
C ARG A 140 -1.26 4.85 -21.08
N THR A 141 -0.20 4.24 -21.59
CA THR A 141 -0.24 3.46 -22.84
C THR A 141 -0.77 2.05 -22.60
N ASN A 142 -1.80 1.67 -23.34
CA ASN A 142 -2.24 0.30 -23.48
C ASN A 142 -1.17 -0.51 -24.23
N PRO A 143 -0.60 -1.57 -23.63
CA PRO A 143 0.53 -2.29 -24.23
C PRO A 143 0.13 -3.09 -25.47
N LYS A 144 -1.15 -3.44 -25.66
CA LYS A 144 -1.63 -4.18 -26.83
C LYS A 144 -1.82 -3.28 -28.04
N THR A 145 -2.51 -2.16 -27.85
CA THR A 145 -2.82 -1.24 -28.96
C THR A 145 -1.71 -0.24 -29.22
N ARG A 146 -0.74 -0.12 -28.28
CA ARG A 146 0.29 0.93 -28.25
C ARG A 146 -0.29 2.35 -28.28
N LYS A 147 -1.56 2.49 -27.90
CA LYS A 147 -2.28 3.76 -27.78
C LYS A 147 -2.56 4.06 -26.32
N LEU A 148 -2.74 5.34 -26.01
CA LEU A 148 -3.26 5.79 -24.72
C LEU A 148 -4.65 5.21 -24.44
N PHE A 149 -4.98 4.99 -23.16
CA PHE A 149 -6.36 4.68 -22.78
C PHE A 149 -7.25 5.91 -23.01
N ALA A 150 -8.42 5.73 -23.60
CA ALA A 150 -9.36 6.82 -23.84
C ALA A 150 -10.11 7.24 -22.56
N SER A 151 -10.20 6.35 -21.57
CA SER A 151 -10.90 6.62 -20.32
C SER A 151 -10.42 5.73 -19.17
N ARG A 152 -10.82 6.10 -17.94
CA ARG A 152 -10.68 5.27 -16.74
C ARG A 152 -11.35 3.91 -16.88
N THR A 153 -12.55 3.89 -17.45
CA THR A 153 -13.31 2.67 -17.69
C THR A 153 -12.53 1.73 -18.59
N GLU A 154 -12.01 2.21 -19.72
CA GLU A 154 -11.21 1.39 -20.63
C GLU A 154 -9.93 0.84 -19.96
N TYR A 155 -9.25 1.67 -19.16
CA TYR A 155 -8.10 1.24 -18.38
C TYR A 155 -8.48 0.10 -17.41
N ASN A 156 -9.57 0.26 -16.67
CA ASN A 156 -10.03 -0.75 -15.73
C ASN A 156 -10.43 -2.04 -16.45
N ASP A 157 -11.21 -1.95 -17.52
CA ASP A 157 -11.64 -3.07 -18.35
C ASP A 157 -10.44 -3.85 -18.92
N TYR A 158 -9.41 -3.14 -19.40
CA TYR A 158 -8.18 -3.77 -19.86
C TYR A 158 -7.50 -4.59 -18.76
N HIS A 159 -7.32 -4.00 -17.58
CA HIS A 159 -6.68 -4.68 -16.45
C HIS A 159 -7.53 -5.81 -15.90
N GLU A 160 -8.85 -5.71 -15.94
CA GLU A 160 -9.77 -6.80 -15.61
C GLU A 160 -9.64 -7.93 -16.62
N ARG A 161 -9.64 -7.64 -17.93
CA ARG A 161 -9.40 -8.64 -18.97
C ARG A 161 -8.06 -9.35 -18.76
N GLN A 162 -7.01 -8.61 -18.41
CA GLN A 162 -5.70 -9.21 -18.13
C GLN A 162 -5.72 -10.11 -16.91
N ARG A 163 -6.51 -9.80 -15.87
CA ARG A 163 -6.70 -10.69 -14.73
C ARG A 163 -7.49 -11.93 -15.13
N THR A 164 -8.56 -11.77 -15.90
CA THR A 164 -9.37 -12.91 -16.37
C THR A 164 -8.61 -13.80 -17.33
N SER A 165 -7.76 -13.27 -18.21
CA SER A 165 -7.06 -14.04 -19.23
C SER A 165 -5.78 -14.73 -18.75
N ARG A 166 -5.49 -14.71 -17.45
CA ARG A 166 -4.34 -15.43 -16.89
C ARG A 166 -4.56 -16.93 -17.05
N PRO A 167 -3.59 -17.68 -17.65
CA PRO A 167 -3.72 -19.13 -17.79
C PRO A 167 -4.08 -19.80 -16.48
N GLU A 168 -3.43 -19.42 -15.38
CA GLU A 168 -3.64 -19.98 -14.05
C GLU A 168 -5.08 -19.77 -13.55
N ASN A 169 -5.65 -18.58 -13.83
CA ASN A 169 -7.04 -18.29 -13.49
C ASN A 169 -8.03 -19.08 -14.34
N GLN A 170 -7.71 -19.31 -15.62
CA GLN A 170 -8.55 -20.09 -16.53
C GLN A 170 -8.53 -21.57 -16.15
N GLU A 171 -7.34 -22.13 -15.92
CA GLU A 171 -7.15 -23.50 -15.49
C GLU A 171 -7.83 -23.75 -14.15
N LEU A 172 -7.66 -22.86 -13.18
CA LEU A 172 -8.35 -22.97 -11.90
C LEU A 172 -9.87 -22.87 -12.10
N SER A 173 -10.34 -21.95 -12.93
CA SER A 173 -11.77 -21.84 -13.29
C SER A 173 -12.31 -23.16 -13.83
N ASP A 174 -11.57 -23.80 -14.75
CA ASP A 174 -11.98 -25.01 -15.43
C ASP A 174 -11.91 -26.22 -14.51
N LEU A 175 -10.88 -26.29 -13.67
CA LEU A 175 -10.78 -27.25 -12.57
C LEU A 175 -12.01 -27.17 -11.66
N ILE A 176 -12.33 -25.96 -11.17
CA ILE A 176 -13.49 -25.77 -10.29
C ILE A 176 -14.78 -26.20 -10.99
N LYS A 177 -15.00 -25.78 -12.24
CA LYS A 177 -16.22 -26.16 -13.00
C LYS A 177 -16.32 -27.67 -13.20
N LYS A 178 -15.22 -28.32 -13.59
CA LYS A 178 -15.15 -29.76 -13.83
C LYS A 178 -15.44 -30.54 -12.54
N ARG A 179 -14.74 -30.21 -11.46
CA ARG A 179 -14.88 -30.91 -10.18
C ARG A 179 -16.23 -30.66 -9.53
N LEU A 180 -16.78 -29.45 -9.57
CA LEU A 180 -18.14 -29.20 -9.10
C LEU A 180 -19.18 -30.03 -9.86
N LYS A 181 -19.01 -30.20 -11.18
CA LYS A 181 -19.88 -31.06 -11.99
C LYS A 181 -19.74 -32.53 -11.63
N GLU A 182 -18.51 -33.04 -11.49
CA GLU A 182 -18.23 -34.44 -11.13
C GLU A 182 -18.74 -34.80 -9.73
N LEU A 183 -18.62 -33.88 -8.76
CA LEU A 183 -19.10 -34.04 -7.40
C LEU A 183 -20.61 -33.77 -7.24
N GLY A 184 -21.28 -33.26 -8.28
CA GLY A 184 -22.70 -32.86 -8.20
C GLY A 184 -22.95 -31.71 -7.22
N ARG A 185 -22.00 -30.78 -7.08
CA ARG A 185 -22.03 -29.64 -6.14
C ARG A 185 -22.18 -28.31 -6.88
N ASN A 186 -22.48 -27.25 -6.11
CA ASN A 186 -22.66 -25.89 -6.64
C ASN A 186 -21.72 -24.88 -5.96
N GLN A 187 -21.69 -23.65 -6.47
CA GLN A 187 -20.82 -22.59 -5.94
C GLN A 187 -21.15 -22.17 -4.51
N SER A 188 -22.41 -22.30 -4.06
CA SER A 188 -22.78 -21.99 -2.68
C SER A 188 -22.15 -23.00 -1.72
N TRP A 189 -22.23 -24.30 -2.05
CA TRP A 189 -21.58 -25.36 -1.26
C TRP A 189 -20.08 -25.11 -1.16
N LEU A 190 -19.40 -24.86 -2.28
CA LEU A 190 -17.96 -24.60 -2.26
C LEU A 190 -17.59 -23.36 -1.45
N ALA A 191 -18.45 -22.34 -1.45
CA ALA A 191 -18.25 -21.12 -0.66
C ALA A 191 -18.29 -21.40 0.85
N GLU A 192 -19.20 -22.28 1.28
CA GLU A 192 -19.30 -22.74 2.66
C GLU A 192 -18.07 -23.57 3.05
N GLU A 193 -17.65 -24.53 2.23
CA GLU A 193 -16.50 -25.42 2.51
C GLU A 193 -15.18 -24.67 2.65
N ILE A 194 -14.95 -23.64 1.81
CA ILE A 194 -13.69 -22.88 1.83
C ILE A 194 -13.80 -21.58 2.63
N GLU A 195 -14.93 -21.37 3.33
CA GLU A 195 -15.20 -20.24 4.22
C GLU A 195 -15.07 -18.86 3.54
N VAL A 196 -15.62 -18.71 2.32
CA VAL A 196 -15.65 -17.44 1.60
C VAL A 196 -17.06 -17.09 1.11
N THR A 197 -17.28 -15.86 0.64
CA THR A 197 -18.58 -15.49 0.09
C THR A 197 -18.82 -16.18 -1.26
N LYS A 198 -20.09 -16.48 -1.57
CA LYS A 198 -20.50 -16.98 -2.90
C LYS A 198 -20.03 -16.08 -4.03
N GLN A 199 -19.98 -14.76 -3.82
CA GLN A 199 -19.45 -13.82 -4.79
C GLN A 199 -17.97 -14.08 -5.11
N ARG A 200 -17.15 -14.38 -4.09
CA ARG A 200 -15.73 -14.73 -4.30
C ARG A 200 -15.58 -16.03 -5.07
N VAL A 201 -16.35 -17.08 -4.72
CA VAL A 201 -16.37 -18.33 -5.51
C VAL A 201 -16.79 -18.06 -6.95
N SER A 202 -17.80 -17.22 -7.16
CA SER A 202 -18.23 -16.82 -8.51
C SER A 202 -17.13 -16.13 -9.29
N GLN A 203 -16.32 -15.27 -8.65
CA GLN A 203 -15.16 -14.66 -9.28
C GLN A 203 -14.08 -15.68 -9.65
N TYR A 204 -13.82 -16.69 -8.81
CA TYR A 204 -12.89 -17.79 -9.14
C TYR A 204 -13.40 -18.61 -10.33
N VAL A 205 -14.67 -19.00 -10.32
CA VAL A 205 -15.30 -19.76 -11.42
C VAL A 205 -15.35 -18.96 -12.73
N GLN A 206 -15.42 -17.63 -12.65
CA GLN A 206 -15.35 -16.74 -13.81
C GLN A 206 -13.90 -16.41 -14.22
N GLY A 207 -12.89 -16.93 -13.50
CA GLY A 207 -11.47 -16.61 -13.70
C GLY A 207 -11.09 -15.16 -13.36
N LYS A 208 -11.98 -14.38 -12.74
CA LYS A 208 -11.78 -12.94 -12.44
C LYS A 208 -10.78 -12.68 -11.32
N SER A 209 -10.59 -13.65 -10.44
CA SER A 209 -9.64 -13.59 -9.34
C SER A 209 -9.04 -14.96 -9.08
N PHE A 210 -7.89 -14.96 -8.41
CA PHE A 210 -7.23 -16.15 -7.92
C PHE A 210 -7.30 -16.14 -6.38
N PRO A 211 -7.62 -17.26 -5.71
CA PRO A 211 -7.66 -17.32 -4.25
C PRO A 211 -6.25 -17.13 -3.66
N LYS A 212 -6.19 -16.66 -2.41
CA LYS A 212 -4.94 -16.70 -1.64
C LYS A 212 -4.62 -18.13 -1.22
N GLU A 213 -3.37 -18.39 -0.87
CA GLU A 213 -2.85 -19.73 -0.55
C GLU A 213 -3.71 -20.50 0.46
N ASP A 214 -4.14 -19.84 1.53
CA ASP A 214 -4.99 -20.43 2.57
C ASP A 214 -6.36 -20.88 2.03
N VAL A 215 -6.97 -20.07 1.17
CA VAL A 215 -8.24 -20.39 0.49
C VAL A 215 -8.02 -21.42 -0.63
N LEU A 216 -6.88 -21.37 -1.32
CA LEU A 216 -6.53 -22.27 -2.40
C LEU A 216 -6.36 -23.71 -1.88
N GLN A 217 -5.67 -23.89 -0.74
CA GLN A 217 -5.49 -25.19 -0.09
C GLN A 217 -6.83 -25.82 0.33
N LYS A 218 -7.72 -25.02 0.93
CA LYS A 218 -9.09 -25.44 1.24
C LYS A 218 -9.82 -25.84 -0.04
N LEU A 219 -9.72 -25.02 -1.08
CA LEU A 219 -10.35 -25.28 -2.38
C LEU A 219 -9.86 -26.60 -3.00
N TYR A 220 -8.56 -26.87 -3.04
CA TYR A 220 -8.04 -28.13 -3.56
C TYR A 220 -8.51 -29.33 -2.73
N SER A 221 -8.50 -29.20 -1.41
CA SER A 221 -9.01 -30.23 -0.49
C SER A 221 -10.49 -30.52 -0.74
N SER A 222 -11.33 -29.48 -0.80
CA SER A 222 -12.78 -29.61 -1.02
C SER A 222 -13.13 -30.12 -2.42
N LEU A 223 -12.28 -29.84 -3.43
CA LEU A 223 -12.46 -30.38 -4.77
C LEU A 223 -11.86 -31.78 -4.96
N GLU A 224 -11.29 -32.35 -3.91
CA GLU A 224 -10.66 -33.69 -3.89
C GLU A 224 -9.60 -33.85 -4.99
N VAL A 225 -8.72 -32.86 -5.14
CA VAL A 225 -7.60 -32.89 -6.09
C VAL A 225 -6.26 -32.99 -5.37
N PRO A 226 -5.23 -33.59 -5.98
CA PRO A 226 -3.99 -33.91 -5.27
C PRO A 226 -3.04 -32.72 -5.08
N TYR A 227 -3.39 -31.54 -5.58
CA TYR A 227 -2.57 -30.32 -5.50
C TYR A 227 -2.60 -29.73 -4.09
N LYS A 228 -1.45 -29.29 -3.59
CA LYS A 228 -1.36 -28.58 -2.31
C LYS A 228 -0.98 -27.12 -2.49
N THR A 229 -0.18 -26.81 -3.51
CA THR A 229 0.21 -25.43 -3.83
C THR A 229 -0.15 -25.07 -5.27
N LEU A 230 0.00 -23.79 -5.60
CA LEU A 230 -0.13 -23.32 -6.98
C LEU A 230 0.92 -23.99 -7.89
N GLU A 231 2.14 -24.21 -7.42
CA GLU A 231 3.21 -24.85 -8.20
C GLU A 231 2.84 -26.29 -8.57
N ASP A 232 2.34 -27.10 -7.61
CA ASP A 232 1.87 -28.46 -7.88
C ASP A 232 0.82 -28.48 -8.99
N PHE A 233 -0.09 -27.51 -8.96
CA PHE A 233 -1.16 -27.37 -9.94
C PHE A 233 -0.63 -26.98 -11.32
N LEU A 234 0.29 -26.02 -11.41
CA LEU A 234 0.83 -25.56 -12.68
C LEU A 234 1.80 -26.56 -13.32
N ASP A 235 2.57 -27.30 -12.52
CA ASP A 235 3.51 -28.31 -13.02
C ASP A 235 2.78 -29.45 -13.76
N ASP A 236 1.66 -29.92 -13.21
CA ASP A 236 0.83 -30.96 -13.82
C ASP A 236 0.25 -30.49 -15.18
N ARG A 237 -0.17 -29.22 -15.26
CA ARG A 237 -0.74 -28.63 -16.48
C ARG A 237 0.29 -28.38 -17.58
N ASN A 238 1.56 -28.17 -17.25
CA ASN A 238 2.64 -27.99 -18.22
C ASN A 238 3.13 -29.31 -18.84
N THR A 239 2.64 -30.45 -18.34
CA THR A 239 3.02 -31.80 -18.82
C THR A 239 1.98 -32.49 -19.71
N GLU A 240 0.82 -31.87 -19.93
CA GLU A 240 -0.26 -32.33 -20.84
C GLU A 240 -0.27 -31.60 -22.19
#